data_AF-A0A966CY18-F1
#
_entry.id   AF-A0A966CY18-F1
#
_cell.length_a   1.000
_cell.length_b   1.000
_cell.length_c   1.000
_cell.angle_alpha   90.00
_cell.angle_beta   90.00
_cell.angle_gamma   90.00
#
_symmetry.space_group_name_H-M   'P 1'
#
loop_
_entity.id
_entity.type
_entity.pdbx_description
1 polymer ?
#
loop_
_entity_poly.entity_id
_entity_poly.type
_entity_poly.pdbx_seq_one_letter_code
_entity_poly.pdbx_strand_id
1 'polypeptide(L)'
;MSAPMTDRKLHQKAARIAGVLSLEQIETRLSAWIEADLALASGQSTSIDGLTITRAEASVVEERIAVYGLAKTLSLAGETTYEAGPQALTPRVTRGRTWL
;
A
#
# COMPACT_ATOMS: atom_id res chain seq x y z
N MET A 1 0.84 21.24 -15.18
CA MET A 1 1.76 21.28 -14.03
C MET A 1 0.93 20.98 -12.78
N SER A 2 0.93 19.73 -12.30
CA SER A 2 0.26 19.36 -11.06
C SER A 2 1.09 19.86 -9.89
N ALA A 3 0.50 20.66 -8.99
CA ALA A 3 1.18 21.15 -7.81
C ALA A 3 1.62 19.96 -6.92
N PRO A 4 2.83 19.97 -6.35
CA PRO A 4 3.27 18.90 -5.47
C PRO A 4 2.31 18.77 -4.30
N MET A 5 1.89 17.54 -4.00
CA MET A 5 0.97 17.30 -2.90
C MET A 5 1.66 17.67 -1.59
N THR A 6 1.12 18.66 -0.87
CA THR A 6 1.67 19.10 0.42
C THR A 6 1.75 17.92 1.39
N ASP A 7 2.81 17.85 2.18
CA ASP A 7 3.08 16.77 3.16
C ASP A 7 1.85 16.38 4.00
N ARG A 8 1.08 17.36 4.47
CA ARG A 8 -0.17 17.14 5.22
C ARG A 8 -1.23 16.34 4.44
N LYS A 9 -1.40 16.63 3.14
CA LYS A 9 -2.35 15.92 2.28
C LYS A 9 -1.88 14.50 1.97
N LEU A 10 -0.56 14.29 1.86
CA LEU A 10 0.05 12.98 1.70
C LEU A 10 -0.23 12.09 2.92
N HIS A 11 0.08 12.59 4.11
CA HIS A 11 -0.23 11.91 5.37
C HIS A 11 -1.72 11.59 5.54
N GLN A 12 -2.60 12.54 5.21
CA GLN A 12 -4.05 12.30 5.32
C GLN A 12 -4.53 11.20 4.38
N LYS A 13 -4.06 11.18 3.12
CA LYS A 13 -4.41 10.09 2.17
C LYS A 13 -3.85 8.74 2.64
N ALA A 14 -2.59 8.71 3.08
CA ALA A 14 -1.94 7.50 3.56
C ALA A 14 -2.63 6.92 4.80
N ALA A 15 -2.96 7.77 5.79
CA ALA A 15 -3.68 7.35 7.00
C ALA A 15 -5.07 6.79 6.68
N ARG A 16 -5.78 7.40 5.72
CA ARG A 16 -7.07 6.87 5.25
C ARG A 16 -6.91 5.48 4.62
N ILE A 17 -5.87 5.25 3.84
CA ILE A 17 -5.60 3.95 3.22
C ILE A 17 -5.24 2.91 4.28
N ALA A 18 -4.33 3.25 5.20
CA ALA A 18 -3.93 2.40 6.30
C ALA A 18 -5.11 2.00 7.22
N GLY A 19 -6.13 2.86 7.34
CA GLY A 19 -7.35 2.57 8.09
C GLY A 19 -8.43 1.78 7.34
N VAL A 20 -8.26 1.52 6.04
CA VAL A 20 -9.27 0.83 5.19
C VAL A 20 -8.73 -0.46 4.58
N LEU A 21 -7.46 -0.49 4.20
CA LEU A 21 -6.82 -1.65 3.57
C LEU A 21 -5.94 -2.40 4.58
N SER A 22 -5.86 -3.72 4.43
CA SER A 22 -4.88 -4.52 5.16
C SER A 22 -3.46 -4.24 4.66
N LEU A 23 -2.45 -4.55 5.49
CA LEU A 23 -1.04 -4.41 5.10
C LEU A 23 -0.74 -5.18 3.79
N GLU A 24 -1.23 -6.40 3.64
CA GLU A 24 -1.04 -7.20 2.41
C GLU A 24 -1.67 -6.53 1.18
N GLN A 25 -2.84 -5.92 1.33
CA GLN A 25 -3.50 -5.19 0.24
C GLN A 25 -2.72 -3.93 -0.14
N ILE A 26 -2.18 -3.23 0.86
CA ILE A 26 -1.32 -2.06 0.67
C ILE A 26 -0.05 -2.46 -0.07
N GLU A 27 0.60 -3.56 0.34
CA GLU A 27 1.80 -4.08 -0.30
C GLU A 27 1.54 -4.53 -1.74
N THR A 28 0.43 -5.24 -1.97
CA THR A 28 0.03 -5.67 -3.33
C THR A 28 -0.15 -4.47 -4.24
N ARG A 29 -0.87 -3.43 -3.78
CA ARG A 29 -1.06 -2.21 -4.56
C ARG A 29 0.23 -1.42 -4.75
N LEU A 30 1.07 -1.33 -3.72
CA LEU A 30 2.38 -0.67 -3.80
C LEU A 30 3.27 -1.35 -4.85
N SER A 31 3.34 -2.68 -4.84
CA SER A 31 4.10 -3.45 -5.83
C SER A 31 3.61 -3.20 -7.26
N ALA A 32 2.29 -3.17 -7.49
CA ALA A 32 1.73 -2.86 -8.80
C ALA A 32 2.16 -1.46 -9.30
N TRP A 33 2.17 -0.44 -8.42
CA TRP A 33 2.63 0.90 -8.80
C TRP A 33 4.14 0.97 -9.06
N ILE A 34 4.95 0.20 -8.33
CA ILE A 34 6.40 0.10 -8.58
C ILE A 34 6.67 -0.58 -9.92
N GLU A 35 5.95 -1.66 -10.24
CA GLU A 35 6.07 -2.33 -11.54
C GLU A 35 5.67 -1.38 -12.69
N ALA A 36 4.66 -0.54 -12.48
CA ALA A 36 4.31 0.49 -13.45
C ALA A 36 5.41 1.53 -13.64
N ASP A 37 6.04 1.99 -12.56
CA ASP A 37 7.17 2.91 -12.64
C ASP A 37 8.33 2.32 -13.44
N LEU A 38 8.65 1.03 -13.20
CA LEU A 38 9.67 0.31 -13.96
C LEU A 38 9.31 0.15 -15.45
N ALA A 39 8.03 -0.14 -15.75
CA ALA A 39 7.54 -0.20 -17.12
C ALA A 39 7.65 1.16 -17.81
N LEU A 40 7.27 2.24 -17.12
CA LEU A 40 7.39 3.61 -17.62
C LEU A 40 8.85 4.02 -17.86
N ALA A 41 9.76 3.68 -16.95
CA ALA A 41 11.19 3.92 -17.08
C ALA A 41 11.78 3.19 -18.30
N SER A 42 11.23 2.01 -18.61
CA SER A 42 11.57 1.22 -19.80
C SER A 42 10.89 1.72 -21.08
N GLY A 43 10.10 2.80 -21.01
CA GLY A 43 9.37 3.38 -22.15
C GLY A 43 8.09 2.62 -22.54
N GLN A 44 7.64 1.69 -21.70
CA GLN A 44 6.42 0.92 -21.91
C GLN A 44 5.22 1.58 -21.25
N SER A 45 4.04 1.41 -21.83
CA SER A 45 2.77 1.74 -21.18
C SER A 45 2.24 0.51 -20.43
N THR A 46 1.61 0.72 -19.28
CA THR A 46 0.97 -0.34 -18.51
C THR A 46 -0.48 0.02 -18.18
N SER A 47 -1.24 -0.92 -17.62
CA SER A 47 -2.61 -0.68 -17.18
C SER A 47 -2.77 -1.12 -15.72
N ILE A 48 -3.21 -0.20 -14.86
CA ILE A 48 -3.51 -0.49 -13.45
C ILE A 48 -4.95 -0.10 -13.19
N ASP A 49 -5.74 -1.00 -12.59
CA ASP A 49 -7.15 -0.76 -12.25
C ASP A 49 -7.98 -0.22 -13.45
N GLY A 50 -7.64 -0.64 -14.67
CA GLY A 50 -8.29 -0.20 -15.92
C GLY A 50 -7.84 1.17 -16.44
N LEU A 51 -6.87 1.83 -15.78
CA LEU A 51 -6.27 3.08 -16.23
C LEU A 51 -4.98 2.80 -17.00
N THR A 52 -4.91 3.30 -18.23
CA THR A 52 -3.68 3.26 -19.02
C THR A 52 -2.68 4.27 -18.47
N ILE A 53 -1.59 3.76 -17.92
CA ILE A 53 -0.48 4.52 -17.38
C ILE A 53 0.58 4.65 -18.47
N THR A 54 0.87 5.89 -18.84
CA THR A 54 1.92 6.25 -19.82
C THR A 54 2.88 7.25 -19.19
N ARG A 55 3.94 7.62 -19.92
CA ARG A 55 4.94 8.59 -19.44
C ARG A 55 4.33 9.95 -19.06
N ALA A 56 3.18 10.30 -19.64
CA ALA A 56 2.44 11.52 -19.28
C ALA A 56 1.90 11.48 -17.83
N GLU A 57 1.67 10.28 -17.30
CA GLU A 57 1.12 10.02 -15.96
C GLU A 57 2.19 9.60 -14.95
N ALA A 58 3.48 9.76 -15.27
CA ALA A 58 4.58 9.39 -14.37
C ALA A 58 4.46 10.06 -12.99
N SER A 59 4.06 11.34 -12.94
CA SER A 59 3.83 12.05 -11.67
C SER A 59 2.70 11.44 -10.83
N VAL A 60 1.70 10.82 -11.45
CA VAL A 60 0.63 10.11 -10.74
C VAL A 60 1.18 8.82 -10.14
N VAL A 61 2.02 8.09 -10.87
CA VAL A 61 2.67 6.87 -10.36
C VAL A 61 3.54 7.18 -9.15
N GLU A 62 4.40 8.21 -9.25
CA GLU A 62 5.23 8.67 -8.13
C GLU A 62 4.39 9.06 -6.91
N GLU A 63 3.28 9.80 -7.10
CA GLU A 63 2.36 10.15 -6.01
C GLU A 63 1.76 8.89 -5.37
N ARG A 64 1.32 7.92 -6.18
CA ARG A 64 0.73 6.67 -5.69
C ARG A 64 1.74 5.88 -4.88
N ILE A 65 2.98 5.75 -5.36
CA ILE A 65 4.07 5.09 -4.64
C ILE A 65 4.31 5.77 -3.29
N ALA A 66 4.41 7.10 -3.26
CA ALA A 66 4.62 7.84 -2.02
C ALA A 66 3.47 7.63 -1.01
N VAL A 67 2.21 7.66 -1.49
CA VAL A 67 1.02 7.46 -0.67
C VAL A 67 0.97 6.04 -0.09
N TYR A 68 1.15 5.01 -0.91
CA TYR A 68 1.09 3.60 -0.45
C TYR A 68 2.31 3.22 0.39
N GLY A 69 3.48 3.79 0.10
CA GLY A 69 4.69 3.64 0.92
C GLY A 69 4.49 4.21 2.32
N LEU A 70 3.91 5.41 2.43
CA LEU A 70 3.57 6.01 3.72
C LEU A 70 2.41 5.27 4.40
N ALA A 71 1.43 4.76 3.66
CA ALA A 71 0.37 3.94 4.24
C ALA A 71 0.93 2.66 4.86
N LYS A 72 1.89 2.01 4.17
CA LYS A 72 2.62 0.85 4.70
C LYS A 72 3.37 1.21 5.98
N THR A 73 4.11 2.31 6.02
CA THR A 73 4.83 2.69 7.25
C THR A 73 3.87 3.00 8.40
N LEU A 74 2.73 3.65 8.13
CA LEU A 74 1.70 3.92 9.14
C LEU A 74 1.03 2.62 9.63
N SER A 75 0.72 1.68 8.73
CA SER A 75 0.20 0.36 9.11
C SER A 75 1.20 -0.49 9.91
N LEU A 76 2.51 -0.27 9.70
CA LEU A 76 3.57 -0.93 10.47
C LEU A 76 3.85 -0.21 11.80
N ALA A 77 3.76 1.12 11.84
CA ALA A 77 4.04 1.94 13.02
C ALA A 77 2.86 2.03 14.00
N GLY A 78 1.63 1.90 13.48
CA GLY A 78 0.40 1.85 14.25
C GLY A 78 -0.13 0.43 14.28
N GLU A 79 0.22 -0.31 15.32
CA GLU A 79 -0.62 -1.27 16.03
C GLU A 79 -2.06 -1.38 15.50
N THR A 80 -2.27 -2.16 14.45
CA THR A 80 -3.60 -2.67 14.12
C THR A 80 -3.57 -4.16 14.31
N THR A 81 -4.04 -4.54 15.48
CA THR A 81 -4.82 -5.76 15.70
C THR A 81 -5.90 -5.84 14.63
N TYR A 82 -5.54 -6.33 13.46
CA TYR A 82 -6.51 -6.91 12.54
C TYR A 82 -6.31 -8.40 12.71
N GLU A 83 -7.19 -9.03 13.50
CA GLU A 83 -7.36 -10.47 13.42
C GLU A 83 -7.62 -10.78 11.95
N ALA A 84 -6.64 -11.38 11.29
CA ALA A 84 -6.82 -12.00 10.00
C ALA A 84 -8.00 -12.96 10.13
N GLY A 85 -9.14 -12.61 9.52
CA GLY A 85 -10.26 -13.53 9.36
C GLY A 85 -9.77 -14.86 8.77
N PRO A 86 -10.44 -15.97 9.10
CA PRO A 86 -9.86 -17.30 9.10
C PRO A 86 -9.71 -17.85 7.67
N GLN A 87 -8.64 -17.47 6.96
CA GLN A 87 -8.17 -18.21 5.77
C GLN A 87 -6.66 -18.50 5.78
N ALA A 88 -5.98 -18.27 6.90
CA ALA A 88 -4.70 -18.91 7.15
C ALA A 88 -4.97 -20.29 7.79
N LEU A 89 -4.95 -21.33 6.97
CA LEU A 89 -4.84 -22.72 7.38
C LEU A 89 -3.84 -22.84 8.53
N THR A 90 -4.32 -23.26 9.71
CA THR A 90 -3.54 -23.37 10.95
C THR A 90 -2.32 -24.28 10.77
N PRO A 91 -1.23 -24.02 11.52
CA PRO A 91 -1.02 -24.89 12.66
C PRO A 91 -0.82 -24.11 13.97
N ARG A 92 -1.79 -24.32 14.87
CA ARG A 92 -1.68 -24.45 16.32
C ARG A 92 -0.26 -24.28 16.91
N VAL A 93 -0.02 -23.14 17.55
CA VAL A 93 0.97 -23.04 18.64
C VAL A 93 0.22 -22.63 19.91
N THR A 94 -0.23 -23.63 20.65
CA THR A 94 -0.69 -23.46 22.02
C THR A 94 0.55 -23.19 22.88
N ARG A 95 0.70 -22.00 23.45
CA ARG A 95 1.70 -21.77 24.52
C ARG A 95 1.10 -20.95 25.66
N GLY A 96 0.67 -21.70 26.68
CA GLY A 96 0.95 -21.43 28.09
C GLY A 96 0.27 -20.24 28.76
N ARG A 97 -0.81 -20.51 29.51
CA ARG A 97 -1.04 -19.86 30.80
C ARG A 97 -1.77 -20.79 31.76
N THR A 98 -0.99 -21.41 32.64
CA THR A 98 -1.47 -21.94 33.91
C THR A 98 -1.76 -20.74 34.82
N TRP A 99 -2.99 -20.62 35.30
CA TRP A 99 -3.28 -19.90 36.54
C TRP A 99 -4.33 -20.70 37.32
N LEU A 100 -3.94 -21.01 38.56
CA LEU A 100 -4.64 -21.74 39.64
C LEU A 100 -4.58 -23.26 39.55
#